data_AF-A0A6L6PZU3-F1
#
_entry.id   AF-A0A6L6PZU3-F1
#
_cell.length_a   1.000
_cell.length_b   1.000
_cell.length_c   1.000
_cell.angle_alpha   90.00
_cell.angle_beta   90.00
_cell.angle_gamma   90.00
#
_symmetry.space_group_name_H-M   'P 1'
#
loop_
_entity.id
_entity.type
_entity.pdbx_description
1 polymer ?
#
loop_
_entity_poly.entity_id
_entity_poly.type
_entity_poly.pdbx_seq_one_letter_code
_entity_poly.pdbx_strand_id
1 'polypeptide(L)'
;MSANLAALAIEGMTRKAALARRKVDGLGGATASGAVGYAAARVARIVLRREPVNDEVLRWTSIFASQPCAARGRAELAIALLALPETAQLDAPERLARSYDAVMGRYDTNNINASHGLDALLQRLAVEGLSETEMIRLHFVRMHDIERSGSRSMPCAAPVDARRPFFALRDSHGMPLVFAVGANGHLHLFRRTAFGNWSQTDLSAALPAFDSRASVIECIDMRQGADGAIAVALAVSRRSGDGGCALYAAAGLAASLDEAGWVSAFAAMPERRRGLPDGATVNSLALGPVLPGAAAMVLVTADTPDGEGRWYFNAANPVTAIMPLPQGSDPLAIGCYRLPGAWSLAKDGSALSFVSFPDPFNWGIDIAYQAIPRRACSFVLAPGSVPNVPDVYVAGDGIVVYRGGHTLPLKVADTRGARLVWCGQDAQAEHIAYSDGSGGLWLVSRAVGSSWGRPHAVGESLVATSLCVDSETGGVHAVGVTPGGALMWMRVRGGGEVVSCEEIAQLAVWEGEEEAAEFGTAA
;
A
#
# COMPACT_ATOMS: atom_id res chain seq x y z
N MET A 1 19.27 -34.54 31.05
CA MET A 1 18.01 -34.77 30.30
C MET A 1 17.25 -33.49 29.95
N SER A 2 17.34 -32.40 30.73
CA SER A 2 16.58 -31.16 30.46
C SER A 2 17.08 -30.32 29.28
N ALA A 3 18.38 -30.33 28.98
CA ALA A 3 18.95 -29.56 27.87
C ALA A 3 18.52 -30.07 26.47
N ASN A 4 18.33 -31.39 26.30
CA ASN A 4 17.90 -31.97 25.02
C ASN A 4 16.41 -31.73 24.73
N LEU A 5 15.57 -31.62 25.77
CA LEU A 5 14.15 -31.26 25.61
C LEU A 5 13.98 -29.77 25.28
N ALA A 6 14.81 -28.89 25.83
CA ALA A 6 14.84 -27.48 25.46
C ALA A 6 15.33 -27.29 24.02
N ALA A 7 16.36 -28.03 23.59
CA ALA A 7 16.82 -28.02 22.20
C ALA A 7 15.76 -28.53 21.23
N LEU A 8 15.07 -29.64 21.54
CA LEU A 8 13.95 -30.16 20.73
C LEU A 8 12.73 -29.24 20.72
N ALA A 9 12.46 -28.51 21.80
CA ALA A 9 11.39 -27.51 21.86
C ALA A 9 11.75 -26.25 21.05
N ILE A 10 13.01 -25.80 21.08
CA ILE A 10 13.52 -24.69 20.28
C ILE A 10 13.57 -25.08 18.80
N GLU A 11 13.97 -26.31 18.47
CA GLU A 11 14.00 -26.89 17.12
C GLU A 11 12.57 -27.13 16.57
N GLY A 12 11.62 -27.52 17.45
CA GLY A 12 10.20 -27.61 17.14
C GLY A 12 9.53 -26.25 16.96
N MET A 13 9.92 -25.23 17.73
CA MET A 13 9.46 -23.85 17.58
C MET A 13 10.06 -23.16 16.34
N THR A 14 11.34 -23.41 16.03
CA THR A 14 11.97 -22.93 14.79
C THR A 14 11.43 -23.66 13.56
N ARG A 15 11.09 -24.96 13.64
CA ARG A 15 10.31 -25.64 12.58
C ARG A 15 8.90 -25.10 12.43
N LYS A 16 8.18 -24.82 13.52
CA LYS A 16 6.85 -24.17 13.47
C LYS A 16 6.93 -22.75 12.92
N ALA A 17 7.96 -21.99 13.28
CA ALA A 17 8.22 -20.66 12.76
C ALA A 17 8.68 -20.68 11.29
N ALA A 18 9.41 -21.71 10.86
CA ALA A 18 9.78 -21.95 9.46
C ALA A 18 8.58 -22.46 8.62
N LEU A 19 7.67 -23.24 9.21
CA LEU A 19 6.40 -23.63 8.58
C LEU A 19 5.43 -22.45 8.49
N ALA A 20 5.39 -21.61 9.53
CA ALA A 20 4.63 -20.36 9.54
C ALA A 20 5.23 -19.36 8.53
N ARG A 21 6.57 -19.24 8.44
CA ARG A 21 7.26 -18.47 7.39
C ARG A 21 6.98 -19.02 6.00
N ARG A 22 7.08 -20.33 5.75
CA ARG A 22 6.68 -20.93 4.45
C ARG A 22 5.20 -20.73 4.11
N LYS A 23 4.31 -20.72 5.11
CA LYS A 23 2.89 -20.34 4.93
C LYS A 23 2.73 -18.85 4.61
N VAL A 24 3.52 -17.97 5.25
CA VAL A 24 3.52 -16.51 5.07
C VAL A 24 4.21 -16.06 3.78
N ASP A 25 5.28 -16.71 3.34
CA ASP A 25 5.93 -16.51 2.04
C ASP A 25 4.95 -16.88 0.90
N GLY A 26 4.00 -17.79 1.20
CA GLY A 26 2.85 -18.13 0.37
C GLY A 26 1.73 -17.08 0.32
N LEU A 27 1.62 -16.24 1.35
CA LEU A 27 0.48 -15.38 1.67
C LEU A 27 0.82 -13.88 1.70
N GLY A 28 2.10 -13.51 1.58
CA GLY A 28 2.64 -12.15 1.57
C GLY A 28 2.37 -11.34 2.85
N GLY A 29 3.43 -11.07 3.61
CA GLY A 29 3.64 -9.83 4.39
C GLY A 29 2.75 -9.47 5.58
N ALA A 30 1.51 -9.94 5.71
CA ALA A 30 0.65 -9.59 6.85
C ALA A 30 0.97 -10.43 8.11
N THR A 31 0.57 -9.96 9.30
CA THR A 31 0.62 -10.77 10.52
C THR A 31 -0.09 -12.10 10.28
N ALA A 32 0.45 -13.21 10.78
CA ALA A 32 0.06 -14.56 10.36
C ALA A 32 -1.45 -14.88 10.51
N SER A 33 -2.19 -14.16 11.36
CA SER A 33 -3.65 -14.28 11.51
C SER A 33 -4.42 -13.45 10.47
N GLY A 34 -3.98 -12.21 10.17
CA GLY A 34 -4.63 -11.32 9.20
C GLY A 34 -4.41 -11.77 7.75
N ALA A 35 -3.21 -12.31 7.44
CA ALA A 35 -2.88 -12.83 6.11
C ALA A 35 -3.81 -13.98 5.67
N VAL A 36 -4.13 -14.87 6.62
CA VAL A 36 -4.99 -16.03 6.38
C VAL A 36 -6.45 -15.61 6.22
N GLY A 37 -6.93 -14.67 7.06
CA GLY A 37 -8.27 -14.11 6.93
C GLY A 37 -8.49 -13.39 5.60
N TYR A 38 -7.52 -12.58 5.17
CA TYR A 38 -7.52 -11.94 3.85
C TYR A 38 -7.59 -12.96 2.70
N ALA A 39 -6.76 -14.02 2.75
CA ALA A 39 -6.79 -15.06 1.72
C ALA A 39 -8.11 -15.83 1.69
N ALA A 40 -8.71 -16.12 2.84
CA ALA A 40 -10.01 -16.78 2.94
C ALA A 40 -11.14 -15.88 2.41
N ALA A 41 -11.16 -14.60 2.80
CA ALA A 41 -12.12 -13.61 2.31
C ALA A 41 -12.03 -13.43 0.79
N ARG A 42 -10.81 -13.41 0.23
CA ARG A 42 -10.60 -13.32 -1.21
C ARG A 42 -11.12 -14.54 -1.96
N VAL A 43 -10.89 -15.75 -1.45
CA VAL A 43 -11.48 -16.99 -2.02
C VAL A 43 -13.00 -16.89 -2.00
N ALA A 44 -13.58 -16.44 -0.88
CA ALA A 44 -15.01 -16.26 -0.79
C ALA A 44 -15.55 -15.25 -1.78
N ARG A 45 -14.89 -14.11 -1.94
CA ARG A 45 -15.30 -13.10 -2.92
C ARG A 45 -15.31 -13.65 -4.35
N ILE A 46 -14.28 -14.41 -4.74
CA ILE A 46 -14.19 -15.00 -6.08
C ILE A 46 -15.31 -16.04 -6.30
N VAL A 47 -15.54 -16.94 -5.32
CA VAL A 47 -16.53 -18.02 -5.46
C VAL A 47 -17.97 -17.50 -5.37
N LEU A 48 -18.23 -16.55 -4.47
CA LEU A 48 -19.58 -16.04 -4.20
C LEU A 48 -19.95 -14.80 -5.03
N ARG A 49 -18.98 -14.12 -5.65
CA ARG A 49 -19.15 -12.85 -6.38
C ARG A 49 -19.79 -11.74 -5.54
N ARG A 50 -19.48 -11.74 -4.24
CA ARG A 50 -19.87 -10.68 -3.29
C ARG A 50 -18.82 -10.53 -2.20
N GLU A 51 -18.80 -9.36 -1.56
CA GLU A 51 -17.96 -9.17 -0.39
C GLU A 51 -18.47 -10.03 0.79
N PRO A 52 -17.59 -10.78 1.47
CA PRO A 52 -17.97 -11.55 2.63
C PRO A 52 -18.12 -10.66 3.87
N VAL A 53 -19.08 -10.98 4.74
CA VAL A 53 -19.22 -10.25 6.02
C VAL A 53 -18.20 -10.73 7.05
N ASN A 54 -17.88 -9.91 8.05
CA ASN A 54 -16.84 -10.20 9.04
C ASN A 54 -16.98 -11.59 9.72
N ASP A 55 -18.20 -11.97 10.09
CA ASP A 55 -18.47 -13.28 10.71
C ASP A 55 -18.21 -14.46 9.76
N GLU A 56 -18.49 -14.29 8.47
CA GLU A 56 -18.20 -15.28 7.44
C GLU A 56 -16.69 -15.45 7.27
N VAL A 57 -15.95 -14.33 7.20
CA VAL A 57 -14.48 -14.34 7.09
C VAL A 57 -13.86 -15.08 8.28
N LEU A 58 -14.31 -14.78 9.51
CA LEU A 58 -13.83 -15.47 10.71
C LEU A 58 -14.07 -16.98 10.64
N ARG A 59 -15.27 -17.39 10.23
CA ARG A 59 -15.62 -18.81 10.09
C ARG A 59 -14.75 -19.52 9.06
N TRP A 60 -14.57 -18.93 7.89
CA TRP A 60 -13.83 -19.54 6.77
C TRP A 60 -12.32 -19.50 6.93
N THR A 61 -11.80 -18.55 7.71
CA THR A 61 -10.38 -18.50 8.11
C THR A 61 -9.95 -19.82 8.76
N SER A 62 -10.80 -20.43 9.57
CA SER A 62 -10.49 -21.71 10.24
C SER A 62 -10.29 -22.87 9.25
N ILE A 63 -11.14 -22.95 8.22
CA ILE A 63 -11.09 -23.98 7.16
C ILE A 63 -9.79 -23.83 6.35
N PHE A 64 -9.42 -22.59 6.03
CA PHE A 64 -8.18 -22.31 5.32
C PHE A 64 -6.95 -22.63 6.19
N ALA A 65 -6.95 -22.17 7.44
CA ALA A 65 -5.81 -22.29 8.36
C ALA A 65 -5.44 -23.76 8.67
N SER A 66 -6.45 -24.65 8.71
CA SER A 66 -6.25 -26.07 9.01
C SER A 66 -5.53 -26.85 7.90
N GLN A 67 -5.35 -26.27 6.71
CA GLN A 67 -4.72 -26.94 5.58
C GLN A 67 -3.19 -26.89 5.63
N PRO A 68 -2.50 -27.87 5.01
CA PRO A 68 -1.04 -27.95 5.03
C PRO A 68 -0.35 -26.81 4.24
N CYS A 69 -0.98 -26.30 3.18
CA CYS A 69 -0.47 -25.20 2.35
C CYS A 69 -1.59 -24.26 1.89
N ALA A 70 -1.22 -23.06 1.42
CA ALA A 70 -2.18 -22.03 0.99
C ALA A 70 -3.02 -22.49 -0.20
N ALA A 71 -2.41 -23.16 -1.20
CA ALA A 71 -3.13 -23.70 -2.36
C ALA A 71 -4.24 -24.68 -1.94
N ARG A 72 -3.92 -25.58 -0.99
CA ARG A 72 -4.90 -26.50 -0.43
C ARG A 72 -5.96 -25.80 0.42
N GLY A 73 -5.56 -24.76 1.18
CA GLY A 73 -6.47 -23.85 1.88
C GLY A 73 -7.53 -23.25 0.96
N ARG A 74 -7.09 -22.70 -0.18
CA ARG A 74 -7.97 -22.14 -1.21
C ARG A 74 -8.91 -23.19 -1.78
N ALA A 75 -8.38 -24.36 -2.13
CA ALA A 75 -9.14 -25.46 -2.72
C ALA A 75 -10.25 -25.98 -1.79
N GLU A 76 -9.93 -26.29 -0.53
CA GLU A 76 -10.91 -26.80 0.43
C GLU A 76 -11.97 -25.76 0.79
N LEU A 77 -11.58 -24.48 0.89
CA LEU A 77 -12.54 -23.42 1.11
C LEU A 77 -13.46 -23.23 -0.11
N ALA A 78 -12.93 -23.25 -1.34
CA ALA A 78 -13.75 -23.16 -2.54
C ALA A 78 -14.80 -24.29 -2.61
N ILE A 79 -14.40 -25.52 -2.29
CA ILE A 79 -15.32 -26.68 -2.21
C ILE A 79 -16.42 -26.45 -1.17
N ALA A 80 -16.05 -25.96 0.02
CA ALA A 80 -17.02 -25.67 1.07
C ALA A 80 -18.03 -24.57 0.67
N LEU A 81 -17.57 -23.54 -0.03
CA LEU A 81 -18.40 -22.44 -0.51
C LEU A 81 -19.31 -22.85 -1.67
N LEU A 82 -18.84 -23.74 -2.54
CA LEU A 82 -19.63 -24.33 -3.62
C LEU A 82 -20.74 -25.28 -3.13
N ALA A 83 -20.70 -25.68 -1.86
CA ALA A 83 -21.76 -26.46 -1.23
C ALA A 83 -22.84 -25.58 -0.57
N LEU A 84 -22.67 -24.25 -0.57
CA LEU A 84 -23.65 -23.34 0.00
C LEU A 84 -24.90 -23.24 -0.89
N PRO A 85 -26.09 -22.99 -0.29
CA PRO A 85 -27.32 -22.83 -1.08
C PRO A 85 -27.25 -21.72 -2.13
N GLU A 86 -26.49 -20.65 -1.86
CA GLU A 86 -26.32 -19.52 -2.78
C GLU A 86 -25.57 -19.89 -4.08
N THR A 87 -24.78 -20.97 -4.08
CA THR A 87 -24.05 -21.46 -5.26
C THR A 87 -24.68 -22.72 -5.87
N ALA A 88 -25.82 -23.18 -5.34
CA ALA A 88 -26.49 -24.40 -5.78
C ALA A 88 -27.10 -24.31 -7.19
N GLN A 89 -27.36 -23.09 -7.69
CA GLN A 89 -27.93 -22.84 -9.02
C GLN A 89 -26.86 -22.79 -10.12
N LEU A 90 -25.57 -22.76 -9.77
CA LEU A 90 -24.48 -22.69 -10.73
C LEU A 90 -24.31 -24.03 -11.44
N ASP A 91 -24.04 -23.99 -12.75
CA ASP A 91 -23.71 -25.19 -13.50
C ASP A 91 -22.25 -25.65 -13.25
N ALA A 92 -21.92 -26.87 -13.67
CA ALA A 92 -20.59 -27.44 -13.45
C ALA A 92 -19.44 -26.60 -14.06
N PRO A 93 -19.55 -26.07 -15.30
CA PRO A 93 -18.56 -25.15 -15.86
C PRO A 93 -18.32 -23.91 -15.01
N GLU A 94 -19.38 -23.23 -14.55
CA GLU A 94 -19.24 -22.01 -13.75
C GLU A 94 -18.65 -22.31 -12.36
N ARG A 95 -19.05 -23.42 -11.73
CA ARG A 95 -18.48 -23.87 -10.45
C ARG A 95 -16.98 -24.15 -10.56
N LEU A 96 -16.55 -24.80 -11.63
CA LEU A 96 -15.15 -25.11 -11.91
C LEU A 96 -14.35 -23.84 -12.23
N ALA A 97 -14.90 -22.93 -13.04
CA ALA A 97 -14.27 -21.65 -13.35
C ALA A 97 -13.99 -20.84 -12.07
N ARG A 98 -15.03 -20.63 -11.25
CA ARG A 98 -14.89 -19.88 -9.99
C ARG A 98 -13.91 -20.54 -9.02
N SER A 99 -13.87 -21.88 -8.98
CA SER A 99 -12.92 -22.61 -8.13
C SER A 99 -11.49 -22.53 -8.64
N TYR A 100 -11.30 -22.60 -9.96
CA TYR A 100 -10.00 -22.40 -10.59
C TYR A 100 -9.48 -21.01 -10.25
N ASP A 101 -10.28 -19.98 -10.48
CA ASP A 101 -9.91 -18.59 -10.18
C ASP A 101 -9.60 -18.39 -8.69
N ALA A 102 -10.37 -19.00 -7.79
CA ALA A 102 -10.13 -18.93 -6.37
C ALA A 102 -8.81 -19.60 -5.92
N VAL A 103 -8.51 -20.78 -6.48
CA VAL A 103 -7.27 -21.53 -6.19
C VAL A 103 -6.05 -20.81 -6.75
N MET A 104 -6.16 -20.29 -7.97
CA MET A 104 -5.08 -19.54 -8.63
C MET A 104 -4.98 -18.09 -8.09
N GLY A 105 -6.02 -17.59 -7.43
CA GLY A 105 -6.07 -16.23 -6.89
C GLY A 105 -6.34 -15.15 -7.93
N ARG A 106 -6.93 -15.53 -9.08
CA ARG A 106 -7.28 -14.64 -10.20
C ARG A 106 -8.40 -13.69 -9.77
N TYR A 107 -8.25 -12.40 -10.07
CA TYR A 107 -9.17 -11.38 -9.62
C TYR A 107 -10.35 -11.21 -10.60
N ASP A 108 -11.58 -11.31 -10.07
CA ASP A 108 -12.86 -10.93 -10.71
C ASP A 108 -12.98 -11.15 -12.24
N THR A 109 -12.67 -12.36 -12.68
CA THR A 109 -12.80 -12.84 -14.07
C THR A 109 -14.28 -12.93 -14.45
N ASN A 110 -14.91 -11.85 -14.91
CA ASN A 110 -16.33 -11.87 -15.28
C ASN A 110 -16.62 -12.58 -16.61
N ASN A 111 -15.60 -13.09 -17.30
CA ASN A 111 -15.75 -13.77 -18.59
C ASN A 111 -15.34 -15.24 -18.46
N ILE A 112 -16.31 -16.15 -18.58
CA ILE A 112 -16.10 -17.61 -18.57
C ILE A 112 -15.15 -18.03 -19.72
N ASN A 113 -15.15 -17.28 -20.83
CA ASN A 113 -14.27 -17.52 -21.97
C ASN A 113 -12.83 -17.03 -21.75
N ALA A 114 -12.56 -16.20 -20.73
CA ALA A 114 -11.22 -15.71 -20.39
C ALA A 114 -10.44 -16.66 -19.46
N SER A 115 -11.07 -17.75 -19.02
CA SER A 115 -10.37 -18.84 -18.32
C SER A 115 -9.74 -19.77 -19.36
N HIS A 116 -8.64 -19.30 -19.97
CA HIS A 116 -7.80 -20.11 -20.84
C HIS A 116 -7.54 -21.48 -20.21
N GLY A 117 -7.94 -22.53 -20.92
CA GLY A 117 -7.78 -23.90 -20.47
C GLY A 117 -8.99 -24.48 -19.73
N LEU A 118 -10.05 -23.73 -19.40
CA LEU A 118 -11.26 -24.30 -18.80
C LEU A 118 -11.87 -25.38 -19.69
N ASP A 119 -11.92 -25.18 -21.00
CA ASP A 119 -12.39 -26.21 -21.95
C ASP A 119 -11.49 -27.45 -21.96
N ALA A 120 -10.17 -27.29 -21.87
CA ALA A 120 -9.23 -28.40 -21.77
C ALA A 120 -9.34 -29.13 -20.41
N LEU A 121 -9.65 -28.38 -19.33
CA LEU A 121 -9.90 -28.90 -17.99
C LEU A 121 -11.23 -29.65 -17.92
N LEU A 122 -12.28 -29.13 -18.57
CA LEU A 122 -13.60 -29.77 -18.72
C LEU A 122 -13.50 -31.04 -19.58
N GLN A 123 -12.73 -31.00 -20.68
CA GLN A 123 -12.43 -32.19 -21.48
C GLN A 123 -11.66 -33.24 -20.67
N ARG A 124 -10.66 -32.83 -19.88
CA ARG A 124 -9.97 -33.75 -18.96
C ARG A 124 -10.90 -34.34 -17.92
N LEU A 125 -11.82 -33.55 -17.35
CA LEU A 125 -12.81 -34.05 -16.40
C LEU A 125 -13.66 -35.16 -17.04
N ALA A 126 -14.10 -34.96 -18.28
CA ALA A 126 -14.86 -35.94 -19.03
C ALA A 126 -14.05 -37.20 -19.41
N VAL A 127 -12.77 -37.06 -19.73
CA VAL A 127 -11.89 -38.16 -20.15
C VAL A 127 -11.36 -38.97 -18.96
N GLU A 128 -11.03 -38.31 -17.85
CA GLU A 128 -10.45 -38.94 -16.65
C GLU A 128 -11.51 -39.41 -15.65
N GLY A 129 -12.79 -39.04 -15.84
CA GLY A 129 -13.91 -39.46 -14.98
C GLY A 129 -13.84 -38.90 -13.56
N LEU A 130 -13.18 -37.76 -13.36
CA LEU A 130 -12.99 -37.13 -12.06
C LEU A 130 -14.26 -36.36 -11.63
N SER A 131 -14.54 -36.35 -10.33
CA SER A 131 -15.52 -35.42 -9.76
C SER A 131 -14.99 -33.98 -9.71
N GLU A 132 -15.89 -32.98 -9.64
CA GLU A 132 -15.52 -31.57 -9.44
C GLU A 132 -14.59 -31.38 -8.23
N THR A 133 -14.89 -32.10 -7.14
CA THR A 133 -14.12 -32.04 -5.89
C THR A 133 -12.70 -32.57 -6.09
N GLU A 134 -12.52 -33.67 -6.84
CA GLU A 134 -11.21 -34.24 -7.15
C GLU A 134 -10.41 -33.33 -8.08
N MET A 135 -11.07 -32.71 -9.05
CA MET A 135 -10.47 -31.74 -9.96
C MET A 135 -9.87 -30.55 -9.17
N ILE A 136 -10.65 -29.97 -8.27
CA ILE A 136 -10.20 -28.85 -7.43
C ILE A 136 -9.07 -29.27 -6.48
N ARG A 137 -9.23 -30.41 -5.80
CA ARG A 137 -8.27 -30.89 -4.79
C ARG A 137 -6.92 -31.29 -5.36
N LEU A 138 -6.90 -31.96 -6.51
CA LEU A 138 -5.71 -32.61 -7.04
C LEU A 138 -5.10 -31.83 -8.19
N HIS A 139 -5.92 -31.41 -9.15
CA HIS A 139 -5.43 -30.78 -10.38
C HIS A 139 -5.14 -29.29 -10.17
N PHE A 140 -6.07 -28.53 -9.60
CA PHE A 140 -5.86 -27.08 -9.44
C PHE A 140 -4.72 -26.77 -8.47
N VAL A 141 -4.63 -27.53 -7.36
CA VAL A 141 -3.51 -27.39 -6.41
C VAL A 141 -2.17 -27.71 -7.10
N ARG A 142 -2.10 -28.76 -7.93
CA ARG A 142 -0.88 -29.11 -8.66
C ARG A 142 -0.49 -28.03 -9.68
N MET A 143 -1.46 -27.49 -10.41
CA MET A 143 -1.21 -26.40 -11.36
C MET A 143 -0.68 -25.15 -10.66
N HIS A 144 -1.30 -24.75 -9.54
CA HIS A 144 -0.81 -23.65 -8.72
C HIS A 144 0.66 -23.86 -8.30
N ASP A 145 1.03 -25.08 -7.87
CA ASP A 145 2.41 -25.37 -7.46
C ASP A 145 3.40 -25.31 -8.63
N ILE A 146 3.00 -25.74 -9.82
CA ILE A 146 3.82 -25.66 -11.05
C ILE A 146 4.00 -24.20 -11.47
N GLU A 147 2.91 -23.44 -11.58
CA GLU A 147 2.94 -22.04 -12.03
C GLU A 147 3.73 -21.14 -11.09
N ARG A 148 3.72 -21.42 -9.78
CA ARG A 148 4.54 -20.67 -8.81
C ARG A 148 6.04 -21.00 -8.91
N SER A 149 6.40 -22.18 -9.42
CA SER A 149 7.78 -22.66 -9.48
C SER A 149 8.57 -22.15 -10.69
N GLY A 150 7.89 -21.82 -11.79
CA GLY A 150 8.49 -21.07 -12.89
C GLY A 150 8.11 -19.62 -12.73
N SER A 151 9.06 -18.68 -12.67
CA SER A 151 8.91 -17.23 -12.44
C SER A 151 7.99 -16.48 -13.43
N ARG A 152 6.79 -16.98 -13.70
CA ARG A 152 5.76 -16.39 -14.54
C ARG A 152 4.84 -15.55 -13.68
N SER A 153 4.37 -14.46 -14.27
CA SER A 153 3.42 -13.57 -13.64
C SER A 153 2.04 -14.23 -13.47
N MET A 154 1.25 -13.66 -12.56
CA MET A 154 -0.16 -14.02 -12.45
C MET A 154 -0.88 -13.45 -13.68
N PRO A 155 -1.45 -14.27 -14.58
CA PRO A 155 -2.07 -13.79 -15.81
C PRO A 155 -3.34 -12.97 -15.56
N CYS A 156 -3.84 -12.89 -14.33
CA CYS A 156 -5.02 -12.11 -13.96
C CYS A 156 -4.84 -11.53 -12.54
N ALA A 157 -4.24 -10.35 -12.46
CA ALA A 157 -3.87 -9.69 -11.22
C ALA A 157 -4.95 -8.70 -10.74
N ALA A 158 -5.03 -8.51 -9.42
CA ALA A 158 -5.79 -7.42 -8.85
C ALA A 158 -5.01 -6.10 -9.06
N PRO A 159 -5.66 -5.04 -9.57
CA PRO A 159 -5.00 -3.74 -9.78
C PRO A 159 -4.67 -3.02 -8.46
N VAL A 160 -5.20 -3.51 -7.32
CA VAL A 160 -4.80 -3.09 -5.97
C VAL A 160 -4.46 -4.31 -5.13
N ASP A 161 -3.40 -4.20 -4.33
CA ASP A 161 -3.04 -5.19 -3.30
C ASP A 161 -2.88 -4.49 -1.95
N ALA A 162 -3.65 -4.91 -0.94
CA ALA A 162 -3.61 -4.36 0.43
C ALA A 162 -2.21 -4.44 1.08
N ARG A 163 -1.31 -5.26 0.54
CA ARG A 163 0.06 -5.46 1.04
C ARG A 163 1.07 -4.54 0.37
N ARG A 164 0.67 -3.85 -0.70
CA ARG A 164 1.50 -2.91 -1.46
C ARG A 164 1.11 -1.46 -1.11
N PRO A 165 2.01 -0.49 -1.29
CA PRO A 165 1.67 0.92 -1.08
C PRO A 165 0.51 1.37 -1.97
N PHE A 166 -0.40 2.16 -1.40
CA PHE A 166 -1.38 2.92 -2.17
C PHE A 166 -1.71 4.25 -1.48
N PHE A 167 -2.03 5.25 -2.29
CA PHE A 167 -2.16 6.64 -1.87
C PHE A 167 -3.47 7.22 -2.37
N ALA A 168 -4.20 7.90 -1.48
CA ALA A 168 -5.30 8.77 -1.85
C ALA A 168 -4.81 10.23 -1.79
N LEU A 169 -4.83 10.91 -2.93
CA LEU A 169 -4.61 12.34 -3.06
C LEU A 169 -5.89 13.00 -3.58
N ARG A 170 -5.95 14.32 -3.70
CA ARG A 170 -7.13 15.02 -4.21
C ARG A 170 -6.90 15.51 -5.63
N ASP A 171 -7.92 15.45 -6.47
CA ASP A 171 -7.95 16.19 -7.73
C ASP A 171 -8.29 17.67 -7.50
N SER A 172 -8.40 18.46 -8.57
CA SER A 172 -8.78 19.87 -8.49
C SER A 172 -10.21 20.12 -8.01
N HIS A 173 -11.06 19.10 -7.96
CA HIS A 173 -12.43 19.15 -7.46
C HIS A 173 -12.55 18.61 -6.02
N GLY A 174 -11.43 18.25 -5.39
CA GLY A 174 -11.41 17.67 -4.04
C GLY A 174 -11.75 16.18 -4.01
N MET A 175 -11.98 15.53 -5.15
CA MET A 175 -12.28 14.11 -5.22
C MET A 175 -11.01 13.26 -5.17
N PRO A 176 -11.06 12.02 -4.64
CA PRO A 176 -9.88 11.20 -4.54
C PRO A 176 -9.29 10.78 -5.89
N LEU A 177 -7.98 10.98 -6.04
CA LEU A 177 -7.09 10.28 -6.97
C LEU A 177 -6.43 9.14 -6.20
N VAL A 178 -6.62 7.90 -6.64
CA VAL A 178 -6.11 6.71 -5.96
C VAL A 178 -4.97 6.12 -6.78
N PHE A 179 -3.76 6.14 -6.23
CA PHE A 179 -2.59 5.53 -6.84
C PHE A 179 -2.29 4.23 -6.11
N ALA A 180 -2.29 3.09 -6.78
CA ALA A 180 -2.10 1.79 -6.16
C ALA A 180 -1.15 0.92 -6.96
N VAL A 181 -0.23 0.24 -6.27
CA VAL A 181 0.57 -0.81 -6.90
C VAL A 181 -0.20 -2.12 -6.86
N GLY A 182 -0.50 -2.67 -8.05
CA GLY A 182 -1.23 -3.91 -8.20
C GLY A 182 -0.41 -5.15 -7.85
N ALA A 183 -1.06 -6.31 -7.83
CA ALA A 183 -0.40 -7.58 -7.59
C ALA A 183 0.56 -7.99 -8.74
N ASN A 184 0.37 -7.42 -9.94
CA ASN A 184 1.29 -7.47 -11.08
C ASN A 184 2.53 -6.58 -10.89
N GLY A 185 2.57 -5.73 -9.86
CA GLY A 185 3.67 -4.77 -9.65
C GLY A 185 3.58 -3.55 -10.55
N HIS A 186 2.46 -3.30 -11.22
CA HIS A 186 2.21 -2.08 -12.00
C HIS A 186 1.60 -1.00 -11.12
N LEU A 187 1.78 0.27 -11.51
CA LEU A 187 1.14 1.41 -10.84
C LEU A 187 -0.14 1.77 -11.56
N HIS A 188 -1.27 1.67 -10.87
CA HIS A 188 -2.58 2.04 -11.38
C HIS A 188 -3.08 3.34 -10.76
N LEU A 189 -3.75 4.15 -11.56
CA LEU A 189 -4.52 5.32 -11.12
C LEU A 189 -6.01 5.02 -11.24
N PHE A 190 -6.75 5.21 -10.14
CA PHE A 190 -8.20 5.30 -10.16
C PHE A 190 -8.64 6.74 -9.93
N ARG A 191 -9.54 7.23 -10.79
CA ARG A 191 -10.10 8.57 -10.66
C ARG A 191 -11.56 8.59 -11.06
N ARG A 192 -12.31 9.56 -10.55
CA ARG A 192 -13.65 9.84 -11.07
C ARG A 192 -13.56 10.53 -12.43
N THR A 193 -14.36 10.04 -13.36
CA THR A 193 -14.62 10.66 -14.67
C THR A 193 -15.65 11.79 -14.52
N ALA A 194 -15.75 12.64 -15.54
CA ALA A 194 -16.75 13.71 -15.57
C ALA A 194 -18.21 13.20 -15.48
N PHE A 195 -18.45 11.92 -15.77
CA PHE A 195 -19.76 11.27 -15.70
C PHE A 195 -20.03 10.59 -14.35
N GLY A 196 -19.12 10.73 -13.37
CA GLY A 196 -19.25 10.16 -12.04
C GLY A 196 -18.74 8.72 -11.88
N ASN A 197 -18.43 8.02 -12.97
CA ASN A 197 -17.86 6.67 -12.94
C ASN A 197 -16.37 6.69 -12.58
N TRP A 198 -15.85 5.61 -12.01
CA TRP A 198 -14.41 5.41 -11.82
C TRP A 198 -13.75 4.91 -13.11
N SER A 199 -12.59 5.48 -13.46
CA SER A 199 -11.68 4.94 -14.46
C SER A 199 -10.46 4.31 -13.79
N GLN A 200 -9.81 3.38 -14.48
CA GLN A 200 -8.57 2.71 -14.08
C GLN A 200 -7.55 2.85 -15.21
N THR A 201 -6.38 3.40 -14.92
CA THR A 201 -5.31 3.65 -15.91
C THR A 201 -3.99 3.06 -15.41
N ASP A 202 -3.25 2.35 -16.25
CA ASP A 202 -1.87 1.91 -15.94
C ASP A 202 -0.88 3.04 -16.23
N LEU A 203 -0.28 3.60 -15.18
CA LEU A 203 0.72 4.66 -15.28
C LEU A 203 2.14 4.11 -15.42
N SER A 204 2.39 2.87 -15.00
CA SER A 204 3.72 2.28 -15.13
C SER A 204 4.10 2.01 -16.57
N ALA A 205 3.16 1.66 -17.44
CA ALA A 205 3.40 1.50 -18.88
C ALA A 205 3.92 2.77 -19.56
N ALA A 206 3.65 3.95 -18.99
CA ALA A 206 4.15 5.22 -19.51
C ALA A 206 5.61 5.50 -19.12
N LEU A 207 6.17 4.84 -18.11
CA LEU A 207 7.51 5.14 -17.61
C LEU A 207 8.61 4.75 -18.62
N PRO A 208 9.63 5.61 -18.87
CA PRO A 208 10.58 5.40 -19.97
C PRO A 208 11.36 4.07 -19.98
N ALA A 209 11.68 3.49 -18.81
CA ALA A 209 12.43 2.23 -18.72
C ALA A 209 11.59 1.07 -18.16
N PHE A 210 10.27 1.21 -18.14
CA PHE A 210 9.37 0.17 -17.65
C PHE A 210 9.01 -0.80 -18.77
N ASP A 211 9.46 -2.04 -18.63
CA ASP A 211 9.02 -3.14 -19.50
C ASP A 211 7.82 -3.82 -18.81
N SER A 212 6.65 -3.75 -19.42
CA SER A 212 5.40 -4.30 -18.86
C SER A 212 5.46 -5.79 -18.54
N ARG A 213 6.43 -6.54 -19.09
CA ARG A 213 6.61 -7.97 -18.82
C ARG A 213 7.73 -8.26 -17.85
N ALA A 214 8.71 -7.37 -17.76
CA ALA A 214 9.96 -7.62 -17.05
C ALA A 214 10.23 -6.65 -15.90
N SER A 215 9.41 -5.61 -15.71
CA SER A 215 9.58 -4.59 -14.68
C SER A 215 8.49 -4.66 -13.62
N VAL A 216 8.82 -4.16 -12.42
CA VAL A 216 7.88 -3.97 -11.30
C VAL A 216 8.20 -2.67 -10.58
N ILE A 217 7.17 -2.04 -10.01
CA ILE A 217 7.32 -0.95 -9.05
C ILE A 217 7.70 -1.56 -7.70
N GLU A 218 8.93 -1.33 -7.28
CA GLU A 218 9.47 -1.86 -6.02
C GLU A 218 9.05 -0.99 -4.84
N CYS A 219 9.18 0.32 -5.00
CA CYS A 219 8.86 1.31 -3.97
C CYS A 219 8.21 2.53 -4.61
N ILE A 220 7.30 3.17 -3.87
CA ILE A 220 6.69 4.44 -4.26
C ILE A 220 6.31 5.22 -3.00
N ASP A 221 6.51 6.53 -3.02
CA ASP A 221 5.87 7.46 -2.10
C ASP A 221 5.25 8.63 -2.89
N MET A 222 4.14 9.16 -2.39
CA MET A 222 3.44 10.28 -2.99
C MET A 222 2.93 11.24 -1.92
N ARG A 223 3.06 12.54 -2.19
CA ARG A 223 2.62 13.60 -1.28
C ARG A 223 1.91 14.69 -2.06
N GLN A 224 0.87 15.27 -1.46
CA GLN A 224 0.21 16.45 -1.98
C GLN A 224 0.47 17.64 -1.06
N GLY A 225 0.84 18.78 -1.65
CA GLY A 225 1.00 20.05 -0.98
C GLY A 225 -0.34 20.71 -0.66
N ALA A 226 -0.31 21.73 0.19
CA ALA A 226 -1.51 22.51 0.54
C ALA A 226 -2.12 23.25 -0.66
N ASP A 227 -1.31 23.57 -1.67
CA ASP A 227 -1.71 24.16 -2.96
C ASP A 227 -2.27 23.13 -3.96
N GLY A 228 -2.32 21.86 -3.58
CA GLY A 228 -2.77 20.75 -4.43
C GLY A 228 -1.67 20.18 -5.33
N ALA A 229 -0.46 20.74 -5.34
CA ALA A 229 0.65 20.22 -6.13
C ALA A 229 1.08 18.84 -5.62
N ILE A 230 1.30 17.90 -6.54
CA ILE A 230 1.63 16.51 -6.22
C ILE A 230 3.13 16.28 -6.47
N ALA A 231 3.75 15.58 -5.54
CA ALA A 231 5.08 15.01 -5.68
C ALA A 231 5.02 13.49 -5.62
N VAL A 232 5.85 12.85 -6.44
CA VAL A 232 5.95 11.41 -6.58
C VAL A 232 7.42 11.01 -6.66
N ALA A 233 7.78 9.94 -5.98
CA ALA A 233 9.06 9.26 -6.11
C ALA A 233 8.79 7.76 -6.21
N LEU A 234 9.39 7.08 -7.19
CA LEU A 234 9.21 5.65 -7.39
C LEU A 234 10.50 4.97 -7.86
N ALA A 235 10.68 3.72 -7.47
CA ALA A 235 11.77 2.86 -7.90
C ALA A 235 11.22 1.69 -8.72
N VAL A 236 11.83 1.46 -9.89
CA VAL A 236 11.50 0.38 -10.81
C VAL A 236 12.62 -0.64 -10.80
N SER A 237 12.27 -1.90 -10.62
CA SER A 237 13.20 -3.04 -10.65
C SER A 237 12.82 -4.00 -11.76
N ARG A 238 13.76 -4.85 -12.17
CA ARG A 238 13.43 -6.02 -12.99
C ARG A 238 12.81 -7.11 -12.12
N ARG A 239 11.79 -7.76 -12.65
CA ARG A 239 11.06 -8.88 -12.02
C ARG A 239 11.95 -10.09 -11.75
N SER A 240 13.00 -10.29 -12.54
CA SER A 240 13.99 -11.35 -12.30
C SER A 240 14.81 -11.11 -11.02
N GLY A 241 14.83 -9.89 -10.49
CA GLY A 241 15.74 -9.46 -9.43
C GLY A 241 17.17 -9.20 -9.92
N ASP A 242 17.44 -9.41 -11.21
CA ASP A 242 18.77 -9.18 -11.80
C ASP A 242 18.87 -7.75 -12.31
N GLY A 243 19.70 -6.93 -11.66
CA GLY A 243 19.97 -5.55 -12.03
C GLY A 243 19.54 -4.54 -10.97
N GLY A 244 20.22 -3.40 -10.92
CA GLY A 244 19.87 -2.31 -10.01
C GLY A 244 18.52 -1.67 -10.33
N CYS A 245 18.07 -0.76 -9.46
CA CYS A 245 16.80 -0.06 -9.64
C CYS A 245 16.95 1.22 -10.48
N ALA A 246 15.96 1.51 -11.33
CA ALA A 246 15.78 2.82 -11.94
C ALA A 246 14.92 3.69 -11.01
N LEU A 247 15.42 4.87 -10.63
CA LEU A 247 14.73 5.79 -9.72
C LEU A 247 14.12 6.95 -10.51
N TYR A 248 12.84 7.25 -10.26
CA TYR A 248 12.12 8.37 -10.87
C TYR A 248 11.53 9.27 -9.79
N ALA A 249 11.50 10.57 -10.06
CA ALA A 249 10.82 11.51 -9.19
C ALA A 249 10.38 12.76 -9.95
N ALA A 250 9.22 13.28 -9.56
CA ALA A 250 8.68 14.54 -10.02
C ALA A 250 8.00 15.28 -8.87
N ALA A 251 8.00 16.60 -8.93
CA ALA A 251 7.28 17.45 -7.98
C ALA A 251 6.63 18.62 -8.74
N GLY A 252 5.53 19.14 -8.21
CA GLY A 252 4.77 20.20 -8.87
C GLY A 252 3.77 19.70 -9.91
N LEU A 253 3.42 18.40 -9.88
CA LEU A 253 2.40 17.85 -10.77
C LEU A 253 1.03 18.44 -10.39
N ALA A 254 0.27 18.91 -11.37
CA ALA A 254 -1.02 19.50 -11.11
C ALA A 254 -2.07 18.44 -10.74
N ALA A 255 -2.84 18.66 -9.69
CA ALA A 255 -3.98 17.81 -9.33
C ALA A 255 -5.12 17.84 -10.37
N SER A 256 -5.10 18.80 -11.29
CA SER A 256 -6.07 18.95 -12.37
C SER A 256 -5.74 18.14 -13.63
N LEU A 257 -4.64 17.36 -13.62
CA LEU A 257 -4.30 16.52 -14.76
C LEU A 257 -5.42 15.50 -15.01
N ASP A 258 -5.85 15.43 -16.27
CA ASP A 258 -6.71 14.36 -16.75
C ASP A 258 -5.89 13.09 -17.01
N GLU A 259 -6.53 12.05 -17.54
CA GLU A 259 -5.88 10.77 -17.80
C GLU A 259 -4.67 10.89 -18.73
N ALA A 260 -4.82 11.58 -19.86
CA ALA A 260 -3.73 11.80 -20.81
C ALA A 260 -2.61 12.66 -20.22
N GLY A 261 -2.97 13.64 -19.38
CA GLY A 261 -2.03 14.47 -18.63
C GLY A 261 -1.20 13.66 -17.64
N TRP A 262 -1.81 12.72 -16.91
CA TRP A 262 -1.10 11.81 -16.01
C TRP A 262 -0.14 10.89 -16.76
N VAL A 263 -0.59 10.28 -17.86
CA VAL A 263 0.27 9.45 -18.72
C VAL A 263 1.45 10.25 -19.26
N SER A 264 1.20 11.46 -19.76
CA SER A 264 2.25 12.34 -20.27
C SER A 264 3.24 12.76 -19.18
N ALA A 265 2.76 13.04 -17.97
CA ALA A 265 3.60 13.39 -16.84
C ALA A 265 4.55 12.25 -16.44
N PHE A 266 4.06 11.01 -16.42
CA PHE A 266 4.88 9.81 -16.13
C PHE A 266 5.87 9.52 -17.26
N ALA A 267 5.46 9.65 -18.53
CA ALA A 267 6.34 9.50 -19.68
C ALA A 267 7.48 10.54 -19.71
N ALA A 268 7.24 11.74 -19.18
CA ALA A 268 8.24 12.79 -19.11
C ALA A 268 9.16 12.71 -17.88
N MET A 269 8.95 11.75 -16.96
CA MET A 269 9.76 11.68 -15.73
C MET A 269 11.22 11.31 -16.03
N PRO A 270 12.19 12.16 -15.65
CA PRO A 270 13.58 11.85 -15.85
C PRO A 270 14.06 10.79 -14.84
N GLU A 271 14.84 9.83 -15.31
CA GLU A 271 15.51 8.87 -14.45
C GLU A 271 16.65 9.53 -13.66
N ARG A 272 16.73 9.22 -12.38
CA ARG A 272 17.73 9.72 -11.43
C ARG A 272 18.90 8.73 -11.34
N ARG A 273 19.97 8.99 -12.11
CA ARG A 273 21.15 8.12 -12.16
C ARG A 273 22.37 8.62 -11.37
N ARG A 274 22.49 9.93 -11.15
CA ARG A 274 23.73 10.51 -10.59
C ARG A 274 23.75 10.39 -9.07
N GLY A 275 24.73 9.67 -8.53
CA GLY A 275 25.08 9.67 -7.10
C GLY A 275 24.58 8.47 -6.30
N LEU A 276 23.71 7.62 -6.87
CA LEU A 276 23.39 6.32 -6.30
C LEU A 276 24.43 5.28 -6.77
N PRO A 277 24.95 4.39 -5.91
CA PRO A 277 25.90 3.36 -6.32
C PRO A 277 25.34 2.42 -7.39
N ASP A 278 26.20 1.97 -8.30
CA ASP A 278 25.82 0.98 -9.32
C ASP A 278 25.39 -0.34 -8.66
N GLY A 279 24.28 -0.91 -9.14
CA GLY A 279 23.71 -2.13 -8.58
C GLY A 279 22.93 -1.94 -7.27
N ALA A 280 22.77 -0.70 -6.79
CA ALA A 280 21.92 -0.44 -5.62
C ALA A 280 20.47 -0.88 -5.88
N THR A 281 19.89 -1.57 -4.90
CA THR A 281 18.50 -1.99 -4.90
C THR A 281 17.73 -1.14 -3.91
N VAL A 282 16.92 -0.20 -4.42
CA VAL A 282 16.11 0.69 -3.59
C VAL A 282 15.01 -0.12 -2.93
N ASN A 283 14.97 -0.10 -1.61
CA ASN A 283 14.01 -0.87 -0.80
C ASN A 283 13.01 0.04 -0.05
N SER A 284 13.28 1.34 0.02
CA SER A 284 12.35 2.32 0.60
C SER A 284 12.56 3.72 0.03
N LEU A 285 11.46 4.44 -0.13
CA LEU A 285 11.39 5.85 -0.50
C LEU A 285 10.49 6.58 0.50
N ALA A 286 10.93 7.76 0.93
CA ALA A 286 10.11 8.64 1.76
C ALA A 286 10.23 10.10 1.28
N LEU A 287 9.12 10.65 0.82
CA LEU A 287 8.98 12.05 0.49
C LEU A 287 8.75 12.87 1.76
N GLY A 288 9.50 13.95 1.89
CA GLY A 288 9.20 15.01 2.83
C GLY A 288 7.90 15.74 2.50
N PRO A 289 7.40 16.57 3.42
CA PRO A 289 6.20 17.37 3.18
C PRO A 289 6.43 18.32 1.99
N VAL A 290 5.44 18.41 1.10
CA VAL A 290 5.44 19.39 -0.01
C VAL A 290 4.98 20.73 0.55
N LEU A 291 5.93 21.64 0.77
CA LEU A 291 5.68 22.97 1.33
C LEU A 291 5.85 24.05 0.26
N PRO A 292 4.99 25.09 0.24
CA PRO A 292 5.14 26.19 -0.70
C PRO A 292 6.50 26.87 -0.59
N GLY A 293 7.29 26.85 -1.67
CA GLY A 293 8.63 27.45 -1.71
C GLY A 293 9.75 26.62 -1.08
N ALA A 294 9.49 25.38 -0.67
CA ALA A 294 10.50 24.45 -0.18
C ALA A 294 10.94 23.45 -1.25
N ALA A 295 12.11 22.84 -1.04
CA ALA A 295 12.54 21.69 -1.82
C ALA A 295 11.71 20.45 -1.45
N ALA A 296 11.17 19.74 -2.44
CA ALA A 296 10.49 18.46 -2.25
C ALA A 296 11.55 17.37 -2.04
N MET A 297 11.98 17.16 -0.80
CA MET A 297 13.06 16.24 -0.47
C MET A 297 12.59 14.78 -0.52
N VAL A 298 13.45 13.88 -1.00
CA VAL A 298 13.25 12.42 -0.98
C VAL A 298 14.39 11.79 -0.19
N LEU A 299 14.04 10.90 0.72
CA LEU A 299 14.96 9.98 1.39
C LEU A 299 14.90 8.63 0.67
N VAL A 300 16.06 8.09 0.33
CA VAL A 300 16.24 6.81 -0.35
C VAL A 300 16.97 5.87 0.59
N THR A 301 16.42 4.69 0.82
CA THR A 301 17.14 3.58 1.44
C THR A 301 17.35 2.50 0.38
N ALA A 302 18.57 2.01 0.27
CA ALA A 302 18.91 0.99 -0.71
C ALA A 302 19.96 0.02 -0.17
N ASP A 303 19.84 -1.24 -0.59
CA ASP A 303 20.84 -2.27 -0.39
C ASP A 303 21.92 -2.14 -1.45
N THR A 304 23.18 -2.13 -1.03
CA THR A 304 24.36 -2.06 -1.90
C THR A 304 25.31 -3.21 -1.59
N PRO A 305 26.33 -3.47 -2.45
CA PRO A 305 27.34 -4.49 -2.15
C PRO A 305 28.06 -4.30 -0.81
N ASP A 306 28.15 -3.05 -0.33
CA ASP A 306 28.81 -2.69 0.94
C ASP A 306 27.84 -2.70 2.14
N GLY A 307 26.56 -2.99 1.93
CA GLY A 307 25.49 -3.00 2.94
C GLY A 307 24.35 -2.03 2.63
N GLU A 308 23.42 -1.89 3.59
CA GLU A 308 22.32 -0.90 3.51
C GLU A 308 22.87 0.52 3.66
N GLY A 309 22.53 1.38 2.72
CA GLY A 309 22.87 2.80 2.74
C GLY A 309 21.64 3.70 2.62
N ARG A 310 21.85 4.99 2.90
CA ARG A 310 20.81 6.01 2.78
C ARG A 310 21.31 7.26 2.09
N TRP A 311 20.47 7.79 1.21
CA TRP A 311 20.74 8.96 0.39
C TRP A 311 19.55 9.90 0.36
N TYR A 312 19.76 11.11 -0.14
CA TYR A 312 18.70 12.06 -0.35
C TYR A 312 18.89 12.91 -1.60
N PHE A 313 17.79 13.48 -2.10
CA PHE A 313 17.80 14.44 -3.20
C PHE A 313 16.53 15.31 -3.21
N ASN A 314 16.52 16.35 -4.04
CA ASN A 314 15.35 17.19 -4.27
C ASN A 314 14.59 16.70 -5.52
N ALA A 315 13.36 16.20 -5.35
CA ALA A 315 12.49 15.72 -6.41
C ALA A 315 12.19 16.77 -7.48
N ALA A 316 12.13 18.05 -7.12
CA ALA A 316 11.83 19.14 -8.05
C ALA A 316 13.00 19.50 -8.99
N ASN A 317 14.24 19.08 -8.67
CA ASN A 317 15.41 19.40 -9.48
C ASN A 317 16.10 18.11 -9.99
N PRO A 318 15.82 17.66 -11.24
CA PRO A 318 16.40 16.45 -11.82
C PRO A 318 17.91 16.49 -12.01
N VAL A 319 18.51 17.68 -12.05
CA VAL A 319 19.95 17.85 -12.30
C VAL A 319 20.77 17.64 -11.02
N THR A 320 20.16 17.86 -9.85
CA THR A 320 20.84 17.64 -8.56
C THR A 320 21.12 16.16 -8.35
N ALA A 321 22.37 15.85 -8.01
CA ALA A 321 22.79 14.49 -7.70
C ALA A 321 22.14 13.98 -6.41
N ILE A 322 22.02 12.66 -6.33
CA ILE A 322 21.67 11.93 -5.11
C ILE A 322 22.87 11.99 -4.17
N MET A 323 22.66 12.50 -2.96
CA MET A 323 23.72 12.73 -1.98
C MET A 323 23.64 11.72 -0.85
N PRO A 324 24.75 11.12 -0.40
CA PRO A 324 24.73 10.26 0.78
C PRO A 324 24.34 11.06 2.02
N LEU A 325 23.66 10.42 2.96
CA LEU A 325 23.41 11.04 4.26
C LEU A 325 24.73 11.24 5.04
N PRO A 326 24.85 12.30 5.86
CA PRO A 326 26.00 12.49 6.74
C PRO A 326 26.20 11.29 7.69
N GLN A 327 27.46 10.93 7.96
CA GLN A 327 27.79 9.82 8.86
C GLN A 327 27.16 10.03 10.25
N GLY A 328 26.62 8.95 10.82
CA GLY A 328 25.97 8.96 12.14
C GLY A 328 24.52 9.48 12.14
N SER A 329 23.97 9.88 11.00
CA SER A 329 22.55 10.20 10.87
C SER A 329 21.72 8.93 10.64
N ASP A 330 20.64 8.75 11.41
CA ASP A 330 19.65 7.69 11.26
C ASP A 330 18.25 8.32 11.18
N PRO A 331 17.97 9.15 10.15
CA PRO A 331 16.74 9.92 10.11
C PRO A 331 15.56 9.03 9.74
N LEU A 332 14.40 9.35 10.30
CA LEU A 332 13.13 8.72 9.96
C LEU A 332 12.32 9.55 8.96
N ALA A 333 12.65 10.83 8.79
CA ALA A 333 12.04 11.69 7.77
C ALA A 333 13.01 12.76 7.29
N ILE A 334 12.72 13.32 6.12
CA ILE A 334 13.47 14.40 5.48
C ILE A 334 12.51 15.50 5.05
N GLY A 335 13.02 16.70 4.78
CA GLY A 335 12.20 17.84 4.37
C GLY A 335 12.94 19.16 4.57
N CYS A 336 12.19 20.24 4.71
CA CYS A 336 12.76 21.57 4.96
C CYS A 336 12.24 22.14 6.27
N TYR A 337 13.16 22.67 7.09
CA TYR A 337 12.85 23.63 8.15
C TYR A 337 13.63 24.89 7.81
N ARG A 338 13.10 25.73 6.91
CA ARG A 338 13.79 26.83 6.20
C ARG A 338 14.95 26.38 5.30
N LEU A 339 15.78 25.45 5.77
CA LEU A 339 16.81 24.72 5.04
C LEU A 339 16.42 23.24 4.91
N PRO A 340 16.86 22.55 3.85
CA PRO A 340 16.78 21.09 3.77
C PRO A 340 17.50 20.41 4.94
N GLY A 341 16.90 19.36 5.49
CA GLY A 341 17.46 18.61 6.60
C GLY A 341 16.66 17.36 6.92
N ALA A 342 17.02 16.74 8.05
CA ALA A 342 16.46 15.46 8.44
C ALA A 342 15.96 15.48 9.89
N TRP A 343 14.87 14.75 10.14
CA TRP A 343 14.31 14.52 11.47
C TRP A 343 14.71 13.13 11.97
N SER A 344 15.15 13.08 13.22
CA SER A 344 15.59 11.85 13.88
C SER A 344 14.83 11.69 15.19
N LEU A 345 14.29 10.50 15.42
CA LEU A 345 13.69 10.10 16.69
C LEU A 345 14.59 9.05 17.34
N ALA A 346 15.04 9.31 18.57
CA ALA A 346 15.85 8.37 19.33
C ALA A 346 15.13 7.03 19.49
N LYS A 347 15.88 5.91 19.45
CA LYS A 347 15.30 4.55 19.49
C LYS A 347 14.53 4.26 20.79
N ASP A 348 14.88 4.92 21.88
CA ASP A 348 14.17 4.84 23.16
C ASP A 348 12.97 5.81 23.27
N GLY A 349 12.72 6.61 22.22
CA GLY A 349 11.65 7.59 22.15
C GLY A 349 11.87 8.81 23.05
N SER A 350 13.10 9.03 23.54
CA SER A 350 13.39 10.10 24.51
C SER A 350 13.61 11.48 23.86
N ALA A 351 14.05 11.51 22.60
CA ALA A 351 14.43 12.73 21.91
C ALA A 351 14.00 12.71 20.44
N LEU A 352 13.55 13.86 19.96
CA LEU A 352 13.23 14.16 18.56
C LEU A 352 14.00 15.42 18.22
N SER A 353 14.72 15.39 17.10
CA SER A 353 15.48 16.54 16.61
C SER A 353 15.36 16.70 15.11
N PHE A 354 15.66 17.92 14.65
CA PHE A 354 15.90 18.25 13.26
C PHE A 354 17.30 18.81 13.11
N VAL A 355 18.02 18.36 12.08
CA VAL A 355 19.33 18.91 11.71
C VAL A 355 19.34 19.22 10.22
N SER A 356 19.66 20.46 9.84
CA SER A 356 19.83 20.84 8.44
C SER A 356 21.05 20.18 7.83
N PHE A 357 20.99 19.89 6.53
CA PHE A 357 22.18 19.47 5.80
C PHE A 357 23.20 20.61 5.69
N PRO A 358 24.49 20.29 5.55
CA PRO A 358 25.53 21.30 5.39
C PRO A 358 25.22 22.21 4.19
N ASP A 359 25.29 23.52 4.41
CA ASP A 359 25.25 24.50 3.33
C ASP A 359 26.66 25.04 3.02
N PRO A 360 26.89 25.67 1.86
CA PRO A 360 28.21 26.20 1.47
C PRO A 360 28.76 27.28 2.41
N PHE A 361 27.91 27.87 3.26
CA PHE A 361 28.27 28.95 4.18
C PHE A 361 28.43 28.45 5.63
N ASN A 362 28.33 27.13 5.84
CA ASN A 362 28.33 26.48 7.14
C ASN A 362 27.25 27.03 8.09
N TRP A 363 26.16 27.58 7.53
CA TRP A 363 24.98 27.92 8.28
C TRP A 363 24.13 26.66 8.44
N GLY A 364 23.57 26.50 9.63
CA GLY A 364 22.84 25.30 9.98
C GLY A 364 21.75 25.56 11.01
N ILE A 365 20.75 24.71 11.00
CA ILE A 365 19.62 24.72 11.92
C ILE A 365 19.63 23.38 12.65
N ASP A 366 19.70 23.45 13.97
CA ASP A 366 19.57 22.31 14.87
C ASP A 366 18.45 22.61 15.86
N ILE A 367 17.41 21.79 15.85
CA ILE A 367 16.23 21.93 16.70
C ILE A 367 16.08 20.68 17.55
N ALA A 368 16.04 20.86 18.87
CA ALA A 368 15.63 19.83 19.82
C ALA A 368 14.20 20.10 20.29
N TYR A 369 13.30 19.16 20.02
CA TYR A 369 11.90 19.26 20.46
C TYR A 369 11.79 18.92 21.95
N GLN A 370 11.05 19.72 22.71
CA GLN A 370 10.90 19.56 24.16
C GLN A 370 9.55 18.91 24.51
N ALA A 371 9.44 18.38 25.72
CA ALA A 371 8.20 17.77 26.25
C ALA A 371 7.57 16.72 25.31
N ILE A 372 8.43 15.92 24.68
CA ILE A 372 8.02 14.81 23.79
C ILE A 372 7.16 13.81 24.58
N PRO A 373 6.11 13.22 23.97
CA PRO A 373 5.33 12.18 24.61
C PRO A 373 6.21 11.05 25.12
N ARG A 374 5.88 10.48 26.29
CA ARG A 374 6.60 9.31 26.79
C ARG A 374 6.51 8.19 25.76
N ARG A 375 7.62 7.47 25.56
CA ARG A 375 7.72 6.35 24.61
C ARG A 375 7.29 6.75 23.19
N ALA A 376 7.70 7.94 22.75
CA ALA A 376 7.43 8.36 21.38
C ALA A 376 7.99 7.32 20.40
N CYS A 377 7.16 6.90 19.46
CA CYS A 377 7.48 5.81 18.54
C CYS A 377 7.19 6.14 17.08
N SER A 378 6.53 7.26 16.81
CA SER A 378 6.25 7.74 15.46
C SER A 378 6.08 9.26 15.43
N PHE A 379 6.36 9.86 14.28
CA PHE A 379 6.01 11.24 14.00
C PHE A 379 5.62 11.39 12.53
N VAL A 380 4.85 12.41 12.21
CA VAL A 380 4.48 12.79 10.84
C VAL A 380 4.65 14.29 10.68
N LEU A 381 5.18 14.69 9.52
CA LEU A 381 5.35 16.08 9.13
C LEU A 381 4.15 16.53 8.30
N ALA A 382 3.54 17.64 8.69
CA ALA A 382 2.43 18.26 7.97
C ALA A 382 2.83 19.65 7.46
N PRO A 383 2.15 20.18 6.43
CA PRO A 383 2.28 21.61 6.11
C PRO A 383 2.01 22.47 7.35
N GLY A 384 2.91 23.38 7.68
CA GLY A 384 2.76 24.26 8.85
C GLY A 384 2.21 25.63 8.49
N SER A 385 1.86 26.41 9.51
CA SER A 385 1.40 27.80 9.35
C SER A 385 2.51 28.77 8.96
N VAL A 386 3.77 28.36 9.11
CA VAL A 386 4.96 29.15 8.77
C VAL A 386 5.53 28.61 7.45
N PRO A 387 5.78 29.46 6.44
CA PRO A 387 6.38 29.03 5.18
C PRO A 387 7.67 28.23 5.41
N ASN A 388 7.81 27.12 4.69
CA ASN A 388 8.96 26.21 4.76
C ASN A 388 9.27 25.64 6.15
N VAL A 389 8.32 25.66 7.08
CA VAL A 389 8.45 25.02 8.40
C VAL A 389 7.24 24.12 8.62
N PRO A 390 7.42 22.80 8.67
CA PRO A 390 6.32 21.88 8.87
C PRO A 390 5.83 21.90 10.32
N ASP A 391 4.57 21.57 10.49
CA ASP A 391 4.08 21.14 11.80
C ASP A 391 4.50 19.70 12.03
N VAL A 392 4.91 19.38 13.27
CA VAL A 392 5.42 18.05 13.61
C VAL A 392 4.47 17.40 14.59
N TYR A 393 3.77 16.36 14.14
CA TYR A 393 2.93 15.53 15.00
C TYR A 393 3.77 14.39 15.55
N VAL A 394 3.68 14.13 16.86
CA VAL A 394 4.45 13.07 17.52
C VAL A 394 3.51 12.22 18.35
N ALA A 395 3.67 10.89 18.29
CA ALA A 395 2.87 9.95 19.05
C ALA A 395 3.70 8.95 19.86
N GLY A 396 3.18 8.63 21.04
CA GLY A 396 3.66 7.64 22.00
C GLY A 396 2.54 7.32 23.00
N ASP A 397 2.75 7.60 24.28
CA ASP A 397 1.70 7.63 25.32
C ASP A 397 0.88 8.94 25.28
N GLY A 398 0.46 9.32 24.07
CA GLY A 398 -0.28 10.53 23.75
C GLY A 398 0.11 11.03 22.36
N ILE A 399 -0.73 11.89 21.79
CA ILE A 399 -0.43 12.58 20.53
C ILE A 399 -0.30 14.07 20.82
N VAL A 400 0.76 14.67 20.29
CA VAL A 400 1.01 16.11 20.36
C VAL A 400 1.39 16.67 19.01
N VAL A 401 1.31 18.00 18.88
CA VAL A 401 1.76 18.74 17.69
C VAL A 401 2.63 19.93 18.06
N TYR A 402 3.74 20.09 17.36
CA TYR A 402 4.60 21.26 17.41
C TYR A 402 4.29 22.14 16.20
N ARG A 403 3.85 23.38 16.46
CA ARG A 403 3.40 24.32 15.41
C ARG A 403 4.48 25.31 15.05
N GLY A 404 4.64 25.63 13.77
CA GLY A 404 5.34 26.86 13.33
C GLY A 404 6.75 27.08 13.91
N GLY A 405 7.49 26.01 14.20
CA GLY A 405 8.83 26.08 14.79
C GLY A 405 8.89 26.26 16.31
N HIS A 406 7.76 26.19 17.00
CA HIS A 406 7.72 26.15 18.46
C HIS A 406 8.21 24.79 18.98
N THR A 407 9.02 24.83 20.05
CA THR A 407 9.57 23.62 20.69
C THR A 407 8.68 23.05 21.80
N LEU A 408 7.59 23.75 22.16
CA LEU A 408 6.60 23.27 23.12
C LEU A 408 5.37 22.72 22.38
N PRO A 409 4.90 21.51 22.73
CA PRO A 409 3.80 20.88 22.03
C PRO A 409 2.43 21.36 22.49
N LEU A 410 1.45 21.27 21.59
CA LEU A 410 0.03 21.29 21.91
C LEU A 410 -0.51 19.85 21.95
N LYS A 411 -1.34 19.55 22.95
CA LYS A 411 -1.96 18.23 23.09
C LYS A 411 -3.02 18.01 22.00
N VAL A 412 -3.00 16.82 21.38
CA VAL A 412 -3.98 16.39 20.38
C VAL A 412 -4.93 15.35 20.97
N ALA A 413 -4.41 14.25 21.51
CA ALA A 413 -5.22 13.17 22.06
C ALA A 413 -4.47 12.38 23.15
N ASP A 414 -5.22 11.81 24.09
CA ASP A 414 -4.73 10.81 25.04
C ASP A 414 -4.94 9.41 24.45
N THR A 415 -3.85 8.73 24.13
CA THR A 415 -3.85 7.37 23.58
C THR A 415 -2.56 6.68 23.98
N ARG A 416 -2.54 5.34 24.02
CA ARG A 416 -1.35 4.58 24.40
C ARG A 416 -0.81 3.83 23.19
N GLY A 417 0.47 4.03 22.88
CA GLY A 417 1.15 3.32 21.81
C GLY A 417 0.67 3.71 20.40
N ALA A 418 0.11 4.91 20.23
CA ALA A 418 -0.38 5.35 18.93
C ALA A 418 0.77 5.48 17.91
N ARG A 419 0.52 5.01 16.70
CA ARG A 419 1.42 5.19 15.55
C ARG A 419 0.73 6.06 14.51
N LEU A 420 1.28 7.24 14.26
CA LEU A 420 0.75 8.16 13.26
C LEU A 420 0.92 7.56 11.86
N VAL A 421 -0.14 7.61 11.07
CA VAL A 421 -0.13 7.07 9.69
C VAL A 421 -0.39 8.15 8.65
N TRP A 422 -1.16 9.19 9.01
CA TRP A 422 -1.53 10.25 8.08
C TRP A 422 -1.95 11.52 8.83
N CYS A 423 -1.71 12.66 8.17
CA CYS A 423 -2.24 13.95 8.58
C CYS A 423 -2.76 14.69 7.35
N GLY A 424 -3.81 15.48 7.54
CA GLY A 424 -4.35 16.35 6.50
C GLY A 424 -4.95 17.60 7.10
N GLN A 425 -4.91 18.69 6.34
CA GLN A 425 -5.56 19.93 6.73
C GLN A 425 -6.06 20.67 5.49
N ASP A 426 -7.10 21.47 5.69
CA ASP A 426 -7.59 22.45 4.74
C ASP A 426 -7.98 23.75 5.48
N ALA A 427 -8.74 24.61 4.81
CA ALA A 427 -9.20 25.87 5.38
C ALA A 427 -10.25 25.70 6.50
N GLN A 428 -10.90 24.54 6.62
CA GLN A 428 -12.00 24.28 7.54
C GLN A 428 -11.56 23.42 8.73
N ALA A 429 -10.70 22.43 8.50
CA ALA A 429 -10.39 21.41 9.48
C ALA A 429 -8.96 20.88 9.39
N GLU A 430 -8.55 20.26 10.49
CA GLU A 430 -7.31 19.51 10.61
C GLU A 430 -7.61 18.10 11.11
N HIS A 431 -6.90 17.13 10.56
CA HIS A 431 -7.16 15.72 10.73
C HIS A 431 -5.87 14.95 10.98
N ILE A 432 -5.91 14.03 11.94
CA ILE A 432 -4.82 13.12 12.25
C ILE A 432 -5.36 11.71 12.35
N ALA A 433 -4.75 10.81 11.59
CA ALA A 433 -5.03 9.39 11.67
C ALA A 433 -3.87 8.62 12.29
N TYR A 434 -4.21 7.66 13.14
CA TYR A 434 -3.23 6.81 13.84
C TYR A 434 -3.74 5.38 13.97
N SER A 435 -2.81 4.42 14.08
CA SER A 435 -3.12 3.06 14.52
C SER A 435 -2.84 2.89 16.01
N ASP A 436 -3.65 2.08 16.69
CA ASP A 436 -3.57 1.84 18.13
C ASP A 436 -2.70 0.62 18.51
N GLY A 437 -1.94 0.08 17.55
CA GLY A 437 -1.13 -1.13 17.72
C GLY A 437 -1.92 -2.45 17.71
N SER A 438 -3.26 -2.42 17.81
CA SER A 438 -4.14 -3.59 17.63
C SER A 438 -4.56 -3.80 16.17
N GLY A 439 -4.25 -2.83 15.30
CA GLY A 439 -4.58 -2.85 13.88
C GLY A 439 -5.76 -1.94 13.51
N GLY A 440 -6.45 -1.36 14.49
CA GLY A 440 -7.50 -0.38 14.24
C GLY A 440 -6.94 0.96 13.74
N LEU A 441 -7.61 1.56 12.75
CA LEU A 441 -7.33 2.91 12.28
C LEU A 441 -8.28 3.90 12.94
N TRP A 442 -7.73 4.95 13.54
CA TRP A 442 -8.47 5.97 14.26
C TRP A 442 -8.23 7.34 13.64
N LEU A 443 -9.24 8.20 13.67
CA LEU A 443 -9.17 9.59 13.22
C LEU A 443 -9.55 10.55 14.36
N VAL A 444 -8.77 11.61 14.48
CA VAL A 444 -9.05 12.76 15.35
C VAL A 444 -9.10 14.00 14.47
N SER A 445 -10.17 14.76 14.59
CA SER A 445 -10.38 15.97 13.80
C SER A 445 -10.62 17.17 14.69
N ARG A 446 -10.34 18.36 14.17
CA ARG A 446 -10.78 19.63 14.74
C ARG A 446 -11.14 20.61 13.63
N ALA A 447 -12.05 21.53 13.91
CA ALA A 447 -12.17 22.72 13.09
C ALA A 447 -10.96 23.63 13.35
N VAL A 448 -10.57 24.44 12.36
CA VAL A 448 -9.49 25.41 12.54
C VAL A 448 -9.83 26.35 13.69
N GLY A 449 -8.91 26.47 14.66
CA GLY A 449 -9.09 27.29 15.86
C GLY A 449 -9.91 26.64 16.99
N SER A 450 -10.46 25.44 16.80
CA SER A 450 -11.18 24.71 17.86
C SER A 450 -10.28 23.76 18.65
N SER A 451 -10.80 23.22 19.75
CA SER A 451 -10.19 22.08 20.43
C SER A 451 -10.28 20.81 19.56
N TRP A 452 -9.35 19.87 19.79
CA TRP A 452 -9.40 18.54 19.20
C TRP A 452 -10.63 17.75 19.67
N GLY A 453 -11.27 17.07 18.72
CA GLY A 453 -12.40 16.19 18.97
C GLY A 453 -12.00 14.86 19.62
N ARG A 454 -12.99 13.98 19.80
CA ARG A 454 -12.75 12.61 20.27
C ARG A 454 -12.27 11.72 19.11
N PRO A 455 -11.32 10.79 19.35
CA PRO A 455 -10.97 9.78 18.37
C PRO A 455 -12.17 8.89 18.01
N HIS A 456 -12.28 8.52 16.74
CA HIS A 456 -13.25 7.54 16.25
C HIS A 456 -12.59 6.60 15.23
N ALA A 457 -13.12 5.38 15.10
CA ALA A 457 -12.58 4.40 14.16
C ALA A 457 -12.91 4.79 12.71
N VAL A 458 -11.98 4.51 11.80
CA VAL A 458 -12.17 4.70 10.35
C VAL A 458 -12.17 3.34 9.67
N GLY A 459 -13.31 2.99 9.06
CA GLY A 459 -13.42 1.82 8.21
C GLY A 459 -13.05 0.51 8.92
N GLU A 460 -13.86 0.09 9.89
CA GLU A 460 -13.68 -1.18 10.63
C GLU A 460 -13.65 -2.42 9.73
N SER A 461 -14.16 -2.29 8.51
CA SER A 461 -14.20 -3.31 7.47
C SER A 461 -13.06 -3.19 6.44
N LEU A 462 -12.07 -2.33 6.65
CA LEU A 462 -10.94 -2.16 5.73
C LEU A 462 -9.68 -2.82 6.29
N VAL A 463 -8.96 -3.56 5.46
CA VAL A 463 -7.68 -4.19 5.83
C VAL A 463 -6.48 -3.30 5.53
N ALA A 464 -6.65 -2.31 4.66
CA ALA A 464 -5.69 -1.26 4.39
C ALA A 464 -6.44 0.00 3.94
N THR A 465 -6.01 1.18 4.39
CA THR A 465 -6.72 2.44 4.13
C THR A 465 -5.74 3.57 3.86
N SER A 466 -6.07 4.40 2.88
CA SER A 466 -5.41 5.68 2.59
C SER A 466 -6.44 6.81 2.69
N LEU A 467 -6.00 7.98 3.13
CA LEU A 467 -6.87 9.10 3.46
C LEU A 467 -6.49 10.33 2.65
N CYS A 468 -7.48 11.11 2.25
CA CYS A 468 -7.30 12.49 1.81
C CYS A 468 -8.40 13.38 2.39
N VAL A 469 -8.13 14.69 2.46
CA VAL A 469 -9.06 15.64 3.05
C VAL A 469 -10.27 15.84 2.13
N ASP A 470 -11.47 15.93 2.69
CA ASP A 470 -12.67 16.35 1.97
C ASP A 470 -12.94 17.82 2.25
N SER A 471 -12.48 18.68 1.33
CA SER A 471 -12.53 20.13 1.48
C SER A 471 -13.92 20.74 1.37
N GLU A 472 -14.90 19.99 0.85
CA GLU A 472 -16.28 20.50 0.76
C GLU A 472 -17.00 20.39 2.09
N THR A 473 -16.72 19.34 2.88
CA THR A 473 -17.44 19.08 4.15
C THR A 473 -16.59 19.25 5.41
N GLY A 474 -15.29 19.52 5.26
CA GLY A 474 -14.34 19.53 6.38
C GLY A 474 -14.16 18.14 7.00
N GLY A 475 -14.31 17.11 6.18
CA GLY A 475 -14.18 15.70 6.53
C GLY A 475 -12.96 15.06 5.88
N VAL A 476 -13.01 13.74 5.70
CA VAL A 476 -12.01 12.98 4.95
C VAL A 476 -12.67 12.03 3.97
N HIS A 477 -12.01 11.80 2.84
CA HIS A 477 -12.24 10.63 2.04
C HIS A 477 -11.33 9.51 2.54
N ALA A 478 -11.92 8.36 2.84
CA ALA A 478 -11.18 7.14 3.11
C ALA A 478 -11.32 6.20 1.91
N VAL A 479 -10.20 5.83 1.31
CA VAL A 479 -10.16 4.79 0.28
C VAL A 479 -9.43 3.61 0.87
N GLY A 480 -9.97 2.42 0.76
CA GLY A 480 -9.31 1.24 1.32
C GLY A 480 -9.70 -0.07 0.67
N VAL A 481 -8.93 -1.08 1.01
CA VAL A 481 -9.12 -2.44 0.51
C VAL A 481 -9.93 -3.22 1.55
N THR A 482 -10.99 -3.89 1.11
CA THR A 482 -11.80 -4.78 1.95
C THR A 482 -11.10 -6.13 2.14
N PRO A 483 -11.52 -6.99 3.10
CA PRO A 483 -10.94 -8.31 3.28
C PRO A 483 -10.97 -9.16 2.01
N GLY A 484 -12.03 -9.06 1.21
CA GLY A 484 -12.18 -9.75 -0.07
C GLY A 484 -11.31 -9.18 -1.21
N GLY A 485 -10.72 -7.99 -1.02
CA GLY A 485 -9.88 -7.32 -2.02
C GLY A 485 -10.61 -6.31 -2.91
N ALA A 486 -11.86 -5.94 -2.58
CA ALA A 486 -12.50 -4.80 -3.23
C ALA A 486 -11.84 -3.50 -2.79
N LEU A 487 -11.80 -2.52 -3.69
CA LEU A 487 -11.42 -1.16 -3.39
C LEU A 487 -12.70 -0.40 -3.05
N MET A 488 -12.76 0.21 -1.88
CA MET A 488 -13.94 0.90 -1.37
C MET A 488 -13.59 2.35 -1.06
N TRP A 489 -14.46 3.27 -1.47
CA TRP A 489 -14.40 4.68 -1.14
C TRP A 489 -15.49 5.03 -0.13
N MET A 490 -15.12 5.76 0.91
CA MET A 490 -16.01 6.31 1.92
C MET A 490 -15.78 7.81 2.07
N ARG A 491 -16.86 8.54 2.31
CA ARG A 491 -16.83 9.94 2.74
C ARG A 491 -17.18 10.00 4.22
N VAL A 492 -16.24 10.45 5.05
CA VAL A 492 -16.36 10.45 6.52
C VAL A 492 -16.30 11.89 7.03
N ARG A 493 -17.29 12.31 7.81
CA ARG A 493 -17.27 13.64 8.45
C ARG A 493 -16.22 13.69 9.55
N GLY A 494 -15.80 14.90 9.94
CA GLY A 494 -14.87 15.09 11.06
C GLY A 494 -15.32 14.47 12.40
N GLY A 495 -16.63 14.22 12.57
CA GLY A 495 -17.22 13.51 13.72
C GLY A 495 -17.25 11.98 13.61
N GLY A 496 -16.80 11.40 12.50
CA GLY A 496 -16.73 9.94 12.27
C GLY A 496 -17.95 9.32 11.57
N GLU A 497 -18.97 10.09 11.25
CA GLU A 497 -20.13 9.62 10.50
C GLU A 497 -19.75 9.36 9.04
N VAL A 498 -20.00 8.13 8.55
CA VAL A 498 -19.88 7.77 7.13
C VAL A 498 -21.12 8.27 6.39
N VAL A 499 -20.95 9.21 5.46
CA VAL A 499 -22.04 9.86 4.74
C VAL A 499 -22.29 9.25 3.37
N SER A 500 -21.24 8.67 2.78
CA SER A 500 -21.29 8.01 1.47
C SER A 500 -20.31 6.85 1.47
N CYS A 501 -20.67 5.78 0.78
CA CYS A 501 -19.84 4.59 0.61
C CYS A 501 -20.12 4.00 -0.78
N GLU A 502 -19.06 3.66 -1.52
CA GLU A 502 -19.14 3.09 -2.87
C GLU A 502 -17.97 2.13 -3.08
N GLU A 503 -18.21 1.03 -3.79
CA GLU A 503 -17.12 0.19 -4.32
C GLU A 503 -16.54 0.85 -5.57
N ILE A 504 -15.23 1.08 -5.60
CA ILE A 504 -14.51 1.51 -6.79
C ILE A 504 -14.38 0.30 -7.71
N ALA A 505 -15.02 0.38 -8.88
CA ALA A 505 -14.92 -0.65 -9.90
C ALA A 505 -13.46 -0.89 -10.31
N GLN A 506 -13.05 -2.15 -10.31
CA GLN A 506 -11.70 -2.59 -10.69
C GLN A 506 -11.81 -3.55 -11.86
N LEU A 507 -10.99 -3.33 -12.89
CA LEU A 507 -10.81 -4.26 -13.99
C LEU A 507 -9.59 -5.14 -13.71
N ALA A 508 -9.78 -6.45 -13.83
CA ALA A 508 -8.69 -7.40 -13.73
C ALA A 508 -7.61 -7.09 -14.79
N VAL A 509 -6.34 -7.20 -14.41
CA VAL A 509 -5.22 -6.88 -15.29
C VAL A 509 -4.56 -8.16 -15.79
N TRP A 510 -4.36 -8.25 -17.10
CA TRP A 510 -3.82 -9.41 -17.79
C TRP A 510 -2.42 -9.15 -18.32
N GLU A 511 -1.51 -10.12 -18.14
CA GLU A 511 -0.13 -10.02 -18.62
C GLU A 511 0.08 -10.91 -19.87
N GLY A 512 -0.34 -10.43 -21.07
CA GLY A 512 -0.17 -11.13 -22.36
C GLY A 512 -0.68 -10.33 -23.59
N GLU A 513 -0.02 -10.44 -24.76
CA GLU A 513 -0.35 -9.66 -25.98
C GLU A 513 -1.69 -10.05 -26.64
N GLU A 514 -1.99 -11.36 -26.68
CA GLU A 514 -3.29 -11.87 -27.14
C GLU A 514 -4.39 -11.58 -26.11
N GLU A 515 -4.11 -11.80 -24.82
CA GLU A 515 -5.07 -11.63 -23.72
C GLU A 515 -5.47 -10.16 -23.53
N ALA A 516 -4.52 -9.23 -23.59
CA ALA A 516 -4.82 -7.82 -23.37
C ALA A 516 -5.52 -7.17 -24.59
N ALA A 517 -5.22 -7.61 -25.81
CA ALA A 517 -5.87 -7.14 -27.03
C ALA A 517 -7.30 -7.68 -27.19
N GLU A 518 -7.57 -8.92 -26.77
CA GLU A 518 -8.89 -9.54 -26.85
C GLU A 518 -9.87 -8.98 -25.80
N PHE A 519 -9.38 -8.61 -24.61
CA PHE A 519 -10.21 -8.10 -23.51
C PHE A 519 -10.19 -6.56 -23.36
N GLY A 520 -9.53 -5.84 -24.26
CA GLY A 520 -9.44 -4.37 -24.20
C GLY A 520 -8.70 -3.87 -22.95
N THR A 521 -7.85 -4.71 -22.36
CA THR A 521 -6.99 -4.37 -21.20
C THR A 521 -5.53 -4.21 -21.61
N ALA A 522 -5.24 -4.15 -22.92
CA ALA A 522 -3.92 -3.81 -23.45
C ALA A 522 -3.53 -2.42 -22.97
N ALA A 523 -2.33 -2.34 -22.39
CA ALA A 523 -1.66 -1.11 -21.99
C ALA A 523 -1.58 -0.10 -23.14
#